data_AF-A0A0N4YDS2-F1
#
_entry.id   AF-A0A0N4YDS2-F1
#
_cell.length_a   1.000
_cell.length_b   1.000
_cell.length_c   1.000
_cell.angle_alpha   90.00
_cell.angle_beta   90.00
_cell.angle_gamma   90.00
#
_symmetry.space_group_name_H-M   'P 1'
#
loop_
_entity.id
_entity.type
_entity.pdbx_description
1 polymer ?
#
loop_
_entity_poly.entity_id
_entity_poly.type
_entity_poly.pdbx_seq_one_letter_code
_entity_poly.pdbx_strand_id
1 'polypeptide(L)'
;MKHGGTIIPTECSLKSKPKFGREKRSSRSTSRSQQQCTLPQEPMSIGGGRRVAKRSFPANGSISGLSQDEKRMIELCWFKCTQKQLKKCTEDIFADILKQDESLLKLFNLESVPPHRVRDNEFFKSHAANFAIVLNLVVTNFNDNFERTCDALQTLGYEHVNLRPRGFQMMYWDIFTDCFEQNRPMSFRKDAEKDAWSRMILFILRQMKIGYSRGVADKKIERLSMPIIY
;
A
#
# COMPACT_ATOMS: atom_id res chain seq x y z
N MET A 1 -19.71 -23.43 -37.24
CA MET A 1 -19.16 -23.71 -35.89
C MET A 1 -17.82 -23.01 -35.79
N LYS A 2 -17.77 -21.86 -35.12
CA LYS A 2 -16.55 -21.05 -34.94
C LYS A 2 -16.14 -21.13 -33.47
N HIS A 3 -15.00 -21.74 -33.19
CA HIS A 3 -14.34 -21.67 -31.89
C HIS A 3 -13.74 -20.27 -31.72
N GLY A 4 -14.34 -19.45 -30.85
CA GLY A 4 -13.76 -18.20 -30.37
C GLY A 4 -13.03 -18.46 -29.06
N GLY A 5 -11.71 -18.61 -29.14
CA GLY A 5 -10.85 -18.63 -27.96
C GLY A 5 -10.69 -17.21 -27.40
N THR A 6 -11.17 -16.98 -26.18
CA THR A 6 -10.91 -15.76 -25.43
C THR A 6 -9.57 -15.88 -24.73
N ILE A 7 -8.55 -15.22 -25.28
CA ILE A 7 -7.28 -14.98 -24.60
C ILE A 7 -7.53 -13.82 -23.62
N ILE A 8 -7.55 -14.12 -22.31
CA ILE A 8 -7.63 -13.13 -21.24
C ILE A 8 -6.21 -12.77 -20.81
N PRO A 9 -5.76 -11.50 -20.87
CA PRO A 9 -4.44 -11.13 -20.37
C PRO A 9 -4.43 -11.10 -18.84
N THR A 10 -3.82 -12.12 -18.23
CA THR A 10 -3.29 -12.08 -16.87
C THR A 10 -2.01 -11.25 -16.84
N GLU A 11 -2.11 -9.93 -16.68
CA GLU A 11 -0.94 -9.10 -16.30
C GLU A 11 -1.36 -8.02 -15.30
N CYS A 12 -1.39 -8.41 -14.02
CA CYS A 12 -0.87 -7.55 -12.96
C CYS A 12 0.43 -8.21 -12.48
N SER A 13 1.33 -8.44 -13.44
CA SER A 13 2.68 -8.90 -13.17
C SER A 13 3.53 -7.65 -13.00
N LEU A 14 4.08 -7.45 -11.80
CA LEU A 14 5.20 -6.55 -11.55
C LEU A 14 6.41 -7.02 -12.39
N LYS A 15 6.36 -6.82 -13.71
CA LYS A 15 7.51 -6.95 -14.62
C LYS A 15 8.26 -5.63 -14.63
N SER A 16 8.85 -5.31 -13.49
CA SER A 16 10.01 -4.42 -13.45
C SER A 16 10.85 -4.85 -12.25
N LYS A 17 11.70 -5.86 -12.47
CA LYS A 17 12.83 -6.11 -11.57
C LYS A 17 13.66 -4.82 -11.51
N PRO A 18 13.81 -4.15 -10.35
CA PRO A 18 14.85 -3.15 -10.24
C PRO A 18 16.18 -3.89 -10.21
N LYS A 19 16.98 -3.73 -11.27
CA LYS A 19 18.39 -4.11 -11.26
C LYS A 19 19.07 -3.22 -10.23
N PHE A 20 19.32 -3.76 -9.03
CA PHE A 20 20.18 -3.10 -8.04
C PHE A 20 21.63 -3.26 -8.47
N GLY A 21 22.06 -2.32 -9.33
CA GLY A 21 23.46 -2.08 -9.62
C GLY A 21 24.12 -1.39 -8.44
N ARG A 22 25.21 -1.99 -7.95
CA ARG A 22 26.07 -1.46 -6.90
C ARG A 22 27.04 -0.50 -7.57
N GLU A 23 26.80 0.81 -7.50
CA GLU A 23 27.73 1.79 -8.07
C GLU A 23 28.04 2.95 -7.12
N LYS A 24 29.31 3.37 -7.20
CA LYS A 24 30.08 4.11 -6.22
C LYS A 24 29.70 5.59 -6.14
N ARG A 25 29.94 6.15 -4.95
CA ARG A 25 29.93 7.58 -4.62
C ARG A 25 30.53 8.45 -5.73
N SER A 26 29.79 9.47 -6.14
CA SER A 26 30.37 10.72 -6.65
C SER A 26 29.45 11.89 -6.30
N SER A 27 30.02 12.86 -5.60
CA SER A 27 29.37 14.03 -5.03
C SER A 27 29.05 15.05 -6.13
N ARG A 28 27.80 15.51 -6.22
CA ARG A 28 27.51 16.82 -6.82
C ARG A 28 26.23 17.43 -6.24
N SER A 29 26.43 18.54 -5.55
CA SER A 29 25.43 19.45 -5.04
C SER A 29 24.69 20.15 -6.19
N THR A 30 23.36 20.04 -6.20
CA THR A 30 22.51 20.92 -7.01
C THR A 30 21.32 21.35 -6.16
N SER A 31 21.33 22.61 -5.75
CA SER A 31 20.24 23.29 -5.07
C SER A 31 18.99 23.28 -5.95
N ARG A 32 17.88 22.73 -5.47
CA ARG A 32 16.57 22.88 -6.11
C ARG A 32 15.48 23.11 -5.08
N SER A 33 14.95 24.32 -5.18
CA SER A 33 13.77 24.95 -4.58
C SER A 33 12.80 24.04 -3.83
N GLN A 34 12.62 24.36 -2.54
CA GLN A 34 11.53 23.87 -1.69
C GLN A 34 10.18 24.27 -2.31
N GLN A 35 9.46 23.32 -2.91
CA GLN A 35 8.04 23.50 -3.18
C GLN A 35 7.26 23.05 -1.95
N GLN A 36 6.88 24.05 -1.16
CA GLN A 36 6.03 23.95 -0.01
C GLN A 36 4.60 23.65 -0.49
N CYS A 37 4.15 22.41 -0.37
CA CYS A 37 2.76 22.03 -0.66
C CYS A 37 1.82 22.61 0.39
N THR A 38 1.26 23.79 0.15
CA THR A 38 0.09 24.31 0.86
C THR A 38 -1.16 23.86 0.11
N LEU A 39 -2.02 23.06 0.76
CA LEU A 39 -3.34 22.71 0.24
C LEU A 39 -4.42 23.64 0.84
N PRO A 40 -5.50 23.96 0.10
CA PRO A 40 -6.61 24.75 0.61
C PRO A 40 -7.52 23.92 1.52
N GLN A 41 -8.00 24.54 2.60
CA GLN A 41 -9.10 24.01 3.42
C GLN A 41 -10.43 24.50 2.84
N GLU A 42 -11.31 23.58 2.46
CA GLU A 42 -12.73 23.85 2.20
C GLU A 42 -13.58 23.11 3.27
N PRO A 43 -14.67 23.72 3.76
CA PRO A 43 -15.48 23.19 4.85
C PRO A 43 -16.66 22.35 4.33
N MET A 44 -17.14 21.38 5.12
CA MET A 44 -18.55 21.27 5.54
C MET A 44 -18.97 19.88 6.05
N SER A 45 -19.77 19.97 7.12
CA SER A 45 -20.99 19.23 7.44
C SER A 45 -20.97 17.86 8.14
N ILE A 46 -21.94 17.82 9.06
CA ILE A 46 -22.24 16.89 10.14
C ILE A 46 -23.14 15.76 9.61
N GLY A 47 -22.79 14.51 9.89
CA GLY A 47 -23.63 13.34 9.65
C GLY A 47 -23.08 12.13 10.40
N GLY A 48 -23.85 11.60 11.35
CA GLY A 48 -23.41 10.64 12.36
C GLY A 48 -23.06 9.24 11.84
N GLY A 49 -22.12 8.60 12.55
CA GLY A 49 -21.77 7.20 12.40
C GLY A 49 -20.45 6.90 13.11
N ARG A 50 -20.49 5.95 14.06
CA ARG A 50 -19.40 5.29 14.83
C ARG A 50 -18.08 6.07 14.97
N ARG A 51 -17.79 6.48 16.21
CA ARG A 51 -16.53 7.10 16.64
C ARG A 51 -15.35 6.14 16.40
N VAL A 52 -14.73 6.21 15.23
CA VAL A 52 -13.32 5.89 15.08
C VAL A 52 -12.58 7.05 15.74
N ALA A 53 -11.85 6.77 16.82
CA ALA A 53 -11.06 7.79 17.50
C ALA A 53 -10.10 8.42 16.48
N LYS A 54 -10.32 9.69 16.16
CA LYS A 54 -9.40 10.53 15.37
C LYS A 54 -8.10 10.62 16.17
N ARG A 55 -7.16 9.70 15.96
CA ARG A 55 -5.80 9.81 16.48
C ARG A 55 -5.12 10.94 15.71
N SER A 56 -5.11 12.12 16.32
CA SER A 56 -4.31 13.25 15.86
C SER A 56 -2.84 12.88 15.90
N PHE A 57 -2.16 12.97 14.77
CA PHE A 57 -0.71 12.79 14.68
C PHE A 57 -0.02 13.88 15.50
N PRO A 58 0.91 13.55 16.41
CA PRO A 58 1.75 14.57 17.02
C PRO A 58 2.63 15.19 15.95
N ALA A 59 2.60 16.53 15.85
CA ALA A 59 3.32 17.34 14.89
C ALA A 59 4.84 17.42 15.17
N ASN A 60 5.47 16.31 15.52
CA ASN A 60 6.92 16.25 15.74
C ASN A 60 7.63 15.76 14.47
N GLY A 61 7.88 16.71 13.56
CA GLY A 61 9.13 16.84 12.81
C GLY A 61 9.55 15.80 11.77
N SER A 62 8.90 14.64 11.63
CA SER A 62 9.23 13.68 10.56
C SER A 62 8.09 13.56 9.54
N ILE A 63 8.44 13.62 8.26
CA ILE A 63 7.48 13.51 7.14
C ILE A 63 6.75 12.15 7.18
N SER A 64 7.39 11.12 7.75
CA SER A 64 6.79 9.82 8.05
C SER A 64 5.82 9.80 9.24
N GLY A 65 5.92 10.74 10.19
CA GLY A 65 5.28 10.63 11.51
C GLY A 65 5.95 9.62 12.47
N LEU A 66 7.07 9.03 12.05
CA LEU A 66 7.95 8.13 12.82
C LEU A 66 9.26 8.84 13.21
N SER A 67 9.65 8.78 14.48
CA SER A 67 10.96 9.19 14.99
C SER A 67 12.08 8.25 14.50
N GLN A 68 13.33 8.70 14.61
CA GLN A 68 14.50 7.88 14.27
C GLN A 68 14.59 6.60 15.12
N ASP A 69 14.22 6.69 16.40
CA ASP A 69 14.19 5.53 17.29
C ASP A 69 13.08 4.53 16.90
N GLU A 70 11.89 5.03 16.51
CA GLU A 70 10.81 4.16 16.00
C GLU A 70 11.22 3.46 14.70
N LYS A 71 11.88 4.18 13.77
CA LYS A 71 12.41 3.58 12.52
C LYS A 71 13.40 2.46 12.82
N ARG A 72 14.37 2.70 13.69
CA ARG A 72 15.35 1.71 14.12
C ARG A 72 14.68 0.52 14.82
N MET A 73 13.68 0.78 15.66
CA MET A 73 12.91 -0.26 16.34
C MET A 73 12.17 -1.16 15.35
N ILE A 74 11.53 -0.57 14.34
CA ILE A 74 10.85 -1.30 13.26
C ILE A 74 11.85 -2.19 12.51
N GLU A 75 13.00 -1.66 12.11
CA GLU A 75 14.06 -2.44 11.44
C GLU A 75 14.50 -3.64 12.29
N LEU A 76 14.82 -3.41 13.57
CA LEU A 76 15.24 -4.47 14.48
C LEU A 76 14.16 -5.54 14.68
N CYS A 77 12.88 -5.15 14.78
CA CYS A 77 11.78 -6.10 14.92
C CYS A 77 11.54 -6.89 13.63
N TRP A 78 11.62 -6.23 12.48
CA TRP A 78 11.44 -6.86 11.17
C TRP A 78 12.52 -7.90 10.89
N PHE A 79 13.80 -7.56 11.09
CA PHE A 79 14.92 -8.48 10.81
C PHE A 79 15.05 -9.62 11.83
N LYS A 80 14.36 -9.57 12.96
CA LYS A 80 14.21 -10.71 13.88
C LYS A 80 13.28 -11.80 13.34
N CYS A 81 12.40 -11.47 12.40
CA CYS A 81 11.48 -12.44 11.83
C CYS A 81 12.19 -13.36 10.83
N THR A 82 11.90 -14.66 10.91
CA THR A 82 12.29 -15.61 9.87
C THR A 82 11.43 -15.42 8.61
N GLN A 83 11.92 -15.87 7.46
CA GLN A 83 11.15 -15.84 6.21
C GLN A 83 9.80 -16.58 6.33
N LYS A 84 9.76 -17.68 7.10
CA LYS A 84 8.52 -18.42 7.38
C LYS A 84 7.52 -17.59 8.17
N GLN A 85 7.99 -16.80 9.13
CA GLN A 85 7.13 -15.91 9.93
C GLN A 85 6.59 -14.75 9.09
N LEU A 86 7.43 -14.13 8.26
CA LEU A 86 7.00 -13.04 7.37
C LEU A 86 6.00 -13.53 6.32
N LYS A 87 6.26 -14.68 5.69
CA LYS A 87 5.34 -15.32 4.76
C LYS A 87 3.98 -15.58 5.41
N LYS A 88 3.97 -16.22 6.59
CA LYS A 88 2.73 -16.48 7.32
C LYS A 88 1.98 -15.18 7.64
N CYS A 89 2.70 -14.16 8.11
CA CYS A 89 2.14 -12.85 8.45
C CYS A 89 1.40 -12.23 7.25
N THR A 90 2.01 -12.23 6.06
CA THR A 90 1.37 -11.61 4.89
C THR A 90 0.24 -12.45 4.29
N GLU A 91 0.32 -13.77 4.39
CA GLU A 91 -0.80 -14.66 4.09
C GLU A 91 -1.97 -14.46 5.07
N ASP A 92 -1.69 -14.25 6.36
CA ASP A 92 -2.71 -13.97 7.36
C ASP A 92 -3.39 -12.60 7.09
N ILE A 93 -2.61 -11.55 6.79
CA ILE A 93 -3.14 -10.24 6.34
C ILE A 93 -4.08 -10.43 5.14
N PHE A 94 -3.63 -11.11 4.08
CA PHE A 94 -4.44 -11.22 2.86
C PHE A 94 -5.68 -12.08 3.07
N ALA A 95 -5.58 -13.17 3.83
CA ALA A 95 -6.72 -13.99 4.17
C ALA A 95 -7.78 -13.19 4.93
N ASP A 96 -7.38 -12.33 5.87
CA ASP A 96 -8.33 -11.54 6.63
C ASP A 96 -8.95 -10.44 5.79
N ILE A 97 -8.21 -9.80 4.89
CA ILE A 97 -8.77 -8.87 3.89
C ILE A 97 -9.91 -9.53 3.11
N LEU A 98 -9.67 -10.74 2.57
CA LEU A 98 -10.67 -11.46 1.77
C LEU A 98 -11.91 -11.90 2.55
N LYS A 99 -11.84 -11.97 3.89
CA LYS A 99 -12.98 -12.32 4.75
C LYS A 99 -13.84 -11.12 5.14
N GLN A 100 -13.32 -9.90 5.02
CA GLN A 100 -14.04 -8.70 5.46
C GLN A 100 -15.21 -8.35 4.53
N ASP A 101 -15.08 -8.62 3.24
CA ASP A 101 -16.10 -8.30 2.25
C ASP A 101 -16.03 -9.27 1.04
N GLU A 102 -17.14 -9.89 0.68
CA GLU A 102 -17.22 -10.82 -0.46
C GLU A 102 -16.87 -10.17 -1.81
N SER A 103 -17.08 -8.85 -1.94
CA SER A 103 -16.69 -8.12 -3.14
C SER A 103 -15.17 -8.07 -3.34
N LEU A 104 -14.38 -8.23 -2.27
CA LEU A 104 -12.92 -8.35 -2.37
C LEU A 104 -12.53 -9.68 -3.02
N LEU A 105 -13.24 -10.77 -2.74
CA LEU A 105 -13.00 -12.04 -3.45
C LEU A 105 -13.17 -11.87 -4.95
N LYS A 106 -14.24 -11.18 -5.39
CA LYS A 106 -14.48 -10.87 -6.81
C LYS A 106 -13.41 -9.96 -7.40
N LEU A 107 -13.01 -8.93 -6.66
CA LEU A 107 -11.95 -8.00 -7.09
C LEU A 107 -10.63 -8.74 -7.39
N PHE A 108 -10.34 -9.79 -6.61
CA PHE A 108 -9.14 -10.61 -6.73
C PHE A 108 -9.34 -11.88 -7.57
N ASN A 109 -10.50 -12.09 -8.20
CA ASN A 109 -10.85 -13.30 -8.97
C ASN A 109 -10.71 -14.60 -8.15
N LEU A 110 -11.12 -14.58 -6.89
CA LEU A 110 -11.04 -15.70 -5.94
C LEU A 110 -12.42 -16.18 -5.47
N GLU A 111 -13.51 -15.64 -6.01
CA GLU A 111 -14.89 -15.96 -5.63
C GLU A 111 -15.30 -17.40 -5.94
N SER A 112 -14.66 -18.04 -6.92
CA SER A 112 -14.91 -19.44 -7.28
C SER A 112 -14.07 -20.42 -6.47
N VAL A 113 -13.10 -19.94 -5.69
CA VAL A 113 -12.21 -20.77 -4.89
C VAL A 113 -12.88 -21.09 -3.55
N PRO A 114 -13.03 -22.37 -3.17
CA PRO A 114 -13.60 -22.72 -1.87
C PRO A 114 -12.82 -22.08 -0.72
N PRO A 115 -13.48 -21.51 0.32
CA PRO A 115 -12.80 -20.78 1.39
C PRO A 115 -11.64 -21.54 2.07
N HIS A 116 -11.80 -22.86 2.24
CA HIS A 116 -10.79 -23.72 2.84
C HIS A 116 -9.56 -23.97 1.94
N ARG A 117 -9.63 -23.65 0.64
CA ARG A 117 -8.54 -23.81 -0.34
C ARG A 117 -7.95 -22.48 -0.83
N VAL A 118 -8.48 -21.34 -0.39
CA VAL A 118 -8.00 -20.02 -0.82
C VAL A 118 -6.50 -19.86 -0.59
N ARG A 119 -5.97 -20.38 0.53
CA ARG A 119 -4.53 -20.31 0.84
C ARG A 119 -3.64 -21.19 -0.03
N ASP A 120 -4.21 -22.21 -0.66
CA ASP A 120 -3.48 -23.11 -1.56
C ASP A 120 -3.35 -22.52 -2.96
N ASN A 121 -4.16 -21.51 -3.29
CA ASN A 121 -4.17 -20.86 -4.59
C ASN A 121 -2.87 -20.08 -4.86
N GLU A 122 -2.28 -20.26 -6.05
CA GLU A 122 -1.02 -19.62 -6.42
C GLU A 122 -1.12 -18.10 -6.57
N PHE A 123 -2.26 -17.59 -7.05
CA PHE A 123 -2.52 -16.15 -7.08
C PHE A 123 -2.57 -15.60 -5.66
N PHE A 124 -3.23 -16.30 -4.73
CA PHE A 124 -3.25 -15.89 -3.33
C PHE A 124 -1.84 -15.77 -2.74
N LYS A 125 -1.01 -16.81 -2.89
CA LYS A 125 0.38 -16.81 -2.38
C LYS A 125 1.22 -15.71 -3.01
N SER A 126 1.09 -15.53 -4.33
CA SER A 126 1.80 -14.49 -5.06
C SER A 126 1.38 -13.09 -4.62
N HIS A 127 0.08 -12.85 -4.43
CA HIS A 127 -0.42 -11.55 -3.99
C HIS A 127 -0.02 -11.26 -2.55
N ALA A 128 -0.14 -12.23 -1.64
CA ALA A 128 0.34 -12.10 -0.26
C ALA A 128 1.86 -11.83 -0.19
N ALA A 129 2.66 -12.40 -1.09
CA ALA A 129 4.09 -12.12 -1.17
C ALA A 129 4.40 -10.66 -1.54
N ASN A 130 3.54 -10.01 -2.34
CA ASN A 130 3.71 -8.59 -2.66
C ASN A 130 3.64 -7.69 -1.42
N PHE A 131 2.86 -8.05 -0.40
CA PHE A 131 2.85 -7.31 0.87
C PHE A 131 4.21 -7.37 1.56
N ALA A 132 4.88 -8.52 1.55
CA ALA A 132 6.22 -8.65 2.13
C ALA A 132 7.23 -7.79 1.38
N ILE A 133 7.12 -7.70 0.05
CA ILE A 133 7.98 -6.85 -0.78
C ILE A 133 7.81 -5.38 -0.41
N VAL A 134 6.57 -4.91 -0.29
CA VAL A 134 6.26 -3.50 0.06
C VAL A 134 6.72 -3.18 1.49
N LEU A 135 6.44 -4.06 2.46
CA LEU A 135 6.89 -3.88 3.83
C LEU A 135 8.42 -3.83 3.89
N ASN A 136 9.11 -4.75 3.21
CA ASN A 136 10.56 -4.78 3.19
C ASN A 136 11.17 -3.54 2.51
N LEU A 137 10.57 -3.06 1.42
CA LEU A 137 10.96 -1.79 0.78
C LEU A 137 10.95 -0.66 1.82
N VAL A 138 9.87 -0.53 2.58
CA VAL A 138 9.71 0.56 3.55
C VAL A 138 10.70 0.43 4.70
N VAL A 139 10.81 -0.76 5.29
CA VAL A 139 11.72 -1.02 6.41
C VAL A 139 13.18 -0.74 6.03
N THR A 140 13.61 -1.14 4.83
CA THR A 140 15.01 -0.99 4.39
C THR A 140 15.39 0.42 3.94
N ASN A 141 14.42 1.30 3.70
CA ASN A 141 14.67 2.61 3.10
C ASN A 141 14.26 3.80 3.99
N PHE A 142 13.74 3.54 5.19
CA PHE A 142 13.20 4.58 6.06
C PHE A 142 14.20 5.65 6.52
N ASN A 143 15.47 5.25 6.65
CA ASN A 143 16.53 6.11 7.13
C ASN A 143 17.15 6.93 5.99
N ASP A 144 17.59 6.25 4.92
CA ASP A 144 18.47 6.87 3.92
C ASP A 144 17.78 7.22 2.60
N ASN A 145 16.62 6.62 2.30
CA ASN A 145 15.97 6.69 0.99
C ASN A 145 14.48 7.01 1.11
N PHE A 146 14.15 7.97 1.98
CA PHE A 146 12.77 8.28 2.34
C PHE A 146 11.93 8.81 1.16
N GLU A 147 12.46 9.75 0.37
CA GLU A 147 11.76 10.30 -0.79
C GLU A 147 11.46 9.22 -1.82
N ARG A 148 12.46 8.38 -2.13
CA ARG A 148 12.30 7.23 -3.03
C ARG A 148 11.26 6.24 -2.53
N THR A 149 11.15 6.06 -1.22
CA THR A 149 10.11 5.23 -0.60
C THR A 149 8.73 5.83 -0.82
N CYS A 150 8.58 7.15 -0.64
CA CYS A 150 7.32 7.86 -0.89
C CYS A 150 6.92 7.73 -2.36
N ASP A 151 7.83 7.97 -3.30
CA ASP A 151 7.55 7.88 -4.74
C ASP A 151 7.13 6.47 -5.15
N ALA A 152 7.80 5.44 -4.62
CA ALA A 152 7.45 4.05 -4.91
C ALA A 152 6.06 3.69 -4.37
N LEU A 153 5.72 4.13 -3.15
CA LEU A 153 4.40 3.90 -2.55
C LEU A 153 3.29 4.67 -3.27
N GLN A 154 3.55 5.91 -3.68
CA GLN A 154 2.61 6.70 -4.48
C GLN A 154 2.41 6.07 -5.86
N THR A 155 3.47 5.59 -6.51
CA THR A 155 3.35 4.85 -7.78
C THR A 155 2.51 3.60 -7.60
N LEU A 156 2.74 2.82 -6.53
CA LEU A 156 1.92 1.66 -6.22
C LEU A 156 0.45 2.03 -6.00
N GLY A 157 0.18 3.12 -5.28
CA GLY A 157 -1.16 3.66 -5.08
C GLY A 157 -1.84 4.12 -6.37
N TYR A 158 -1.08 4.74 -7.28
CA TYR A 158 -1.56 5.15 -8.59
C TYR A 158 -2.06 3.95 -9.41
N GLU A 159 -1.33 2.84 -9.39
CA GLU A 159 -1.73 1.61 -10.09
C GLU A 159 -3.07 1.03 -9.59
N HIS A 160 -3.44 1.27 -8.33
CA HIS A 160 -4.73 0.81 -7.79
C HIS A 160 -5.93 1.50 -8.46
N VAL A 161 -5.72 2.63 -9.17
CA VAL A 161 -6.78 3.26 -9.97
C VAL A 161 -7.25 2.35 -11.11
N ASN A 162 -6.39 1.46 -11.61
CA ASN A 162 -6.75 0.46 -12.63
C ASN A 162 -7.74 -0.60 -12.11
N LEU A 163 -7.91 -0.70 -10.79
CA LEU A 163 -8.86 -1.62 -10.16
C LEU A 163 -10.25 -1.01 -9.97
N ARG A 164 -10.43 0.30 -10.18
CA ARG A 164 -11.75 0.96 -10.05
C ARG A 164 -12.83 0.36 -10.95
N PRO A 165 -12.58 0.06 -12.25
CA PRO A 165 -13.58 -0.57 -13.10
C PRO A 165 -14.00 -1.97 -12.60
N ARG A 166 -13.15 -2.63 -11.80
CA ARG A 166 -13.43 -3.92 -11.16
C ARG A 166 -14.10 -3.78 -9.80
N GLY A 167 -14.51 -2.57 -9.41
CA GLY A 167 -15.21 -2.31 -8.16
C GLY A 167 -14.30 -1.97 -6.97
N PHE A 168 -13.05 -1.54 -7.18
CA PHE A 168 -12.22 -1.02 -6.08
C PHE A 168 -12.81 0.27 -5.49
N GLN A 169 -13.07 0.26 -4.18
CA GLN A 169 -13.68 1.36 -3.44
C GLN A 169 -12.71 2.00 -2.45
N MET A 170 -12.93 3.28 -2.12
CA MET A 170 -12.08 4.00 -1.16
C MET A 170 -12.12 3.37 0.24
N MET A 171 -13.25 2.78 0.64
CA MET A 171 -13.39 2.11 1.94
C MET A 171 -12.46 0.89 2.10
N TYR A 172 -12.00 0.28 1.01
CA TYR A 172 -11.09 -0.87 1.10
C TYR A 172 -9.74 -0.50 1.68
N TRP A 173 -9.32 0.76 1.59
CA TRP A 173 -8.10 1.20 2.26
C TRP A 173 -8.20 1.11 3.78
N ASP A 174 -9.40 1.29 4.34
CA ASP A 174 -9.62 1.22 5.78
C ASP A 174 -9.65 -0.26 6.22
N ILE A 175 -10.25 -1.14 5.40
CA ILE A 175 -10.13 -2.61 5.56
C ILE A 175 -8.67 -3.05 5.57
N PHE A 176 -7.87 -2.57 4.61
CA PHE A 176 -6.44 -2.88 4.57
C PHE A 176 -5.75 -2.41 5.85
N THR A 177 -6.02 -1.18 6.29
CA THR A 177 -5.46 -0.63 7.53
C THR A 177 -5.71 -1.58 8.70
N ASP A 178 -6.98 -1.94 8.92
CA ASP A 178 -7.39 -2.81 10.03
C ASP A 178 -6.72 -4.18 9.97
N CYS A 179 -6.68 -4.80 8.79
CA CYS A 179 -6.06 -6.12 8.61
C CYS A 179 -4.53 -6.09 8.84
N PHE A 180 -3.84 -5.04 8.41
CA PHE A 180 -2.41 -4.86 8.67
C PHE A 180 -2.13 -4.60 10.17
N GLU A 181 -3.01 -3.88 10.87
CA GLU A 181 -2.85 -3.63 12.31
C GLU A 181 -3.13 -4.87 13.17
N GLN A 182 -4.07 -5.72 12.75
CA GLN A 182 -4.41 -6.96 13.45
C GLN A 182 -3.33 -8.05 13.25
N ASN A 183 -2.73 -8.11 12.06
CA ASN A 183 -1.79 -9.15 11.68
C ASN A 183 -0.33 -8.68 11.69
N ARG A 184 0.14 -8.27 12.87
CA ARG A 184 1.53 -7.82 13.05
C ARG A 184 2.50 -8.99 13.13
N PRO A 185 3.76 -8.82 12.70
CA PRO A 185 4.77 -9.85 12.92
C PRO A 185 4.97 -10.10 14.42
N MET A 186 5.15 -11.38 14.81
CA MET A 186 5.25 -11.81 16.21
C MET A 186 6.44 -11.23 17.00
N SER A 187 7.37 -10.55 16.33
CA SER A 187 8.48 -9.82 16.94
C SER A 187 8.07 -8.49 17.57
N PHE A 188 6.93 -7.91 17.15
CA PHE A 188 6.38 -6.65 17.67
C PHE A 188 5.47 -6.92 18.87
N ARG A 189 6.06 -7.09 20.05
CA ARG A 189 5.37 -7.57 21.27
C ARG A 189 5.03 -6.45 22.25
N LYS A 190 5.91 -5.47 22.37
CA LYS A 190 5.76 -4.35 23.31
C LYS A 190 4.82 -3.30 22.74
N ASP A 191 4.15 -2.53 23.59
CA ASP A 191 3.19 -1.53 23.13
C ASP A 191 3.83 -0.42 22.28
N ALA A 192 5.07 -0.03 22.59
CA ALA A 192 5.84 0.88 21.72
C ALA A 192 6.13 0.29 20.32
N GLU A 193 6.47 -1.00 20.24
CA GLU A 193 6.74 -1.69 18.96
C GLU A 193 5.43 -1.79 18.15
N LYS A 194 4.35 -2.15 18.83
CA LYS A 194 3.00 -2.22 18.29
C LYS A 194 2.52 -0.89 17.71
N ASP A 195 2.76 0.22 18.42
CA ASP A 195 2.40 1.56 17.98
C ASP A 195 3.28 2.03 16.81
N ALA A 196 4.58 1.73 16.84
CA ALA A 196 5.48 2.02 15.73
C ALA A 196 5.06 1.28 14.45
N TRP A 197 4.64 0.01 14.57
CA TRP A 197 4.05 -0.74 13.46
C TRP A 197 2.81 -0.05 12.90
N SER A 198 1.83 0.29 13.75
CA SER A 198 0.62 0.99 13.32
C SER A 198 0.93 2.31 12.59
N ARG A 199 1.85 3.11 13.12
CA ARG A 199 2.30 4.36 12.47
C ARG A 199 2.96 4.11 11.11
N MET A 200 3.76 3.05 10.98
CA MET A 200 4.34 2.65 9.69
C MET A 200 3.26 2.28 8.68
N ILE A 201 2.27 1.47 9.07
CA ILE A 201 1.16 1.07 8.18
C ILE A 201 0.36 2.29 7.74
N LEU A 202 0.03 3.19 8.67
CA LEU A 202 -0.66 4.44 8.35
C LEU A 202 0.16 5.31 7.39
N PHE A 203 1.48 5.38 7.56
CA PHE A 203 2.37 6.06 6.62
C PHE A 203 2.29 5.44 5.22
N ILE A 204 2.41 4.10 5.12
CA ILE A 204 2.35 3.37 3.84
C ILE A 204 1.05 3.67 3.10
N LEU A 205 -0.08 3.48 3.79
CA LEU A 205 -1.39 3.65 3.18
C LEU A 205 -1.69 5.13 2.87
N ARG A 206 -1.17 6.07 3.66
CA ARG A 206 -1.25 7.50 3.32
C ARG A 206 -0.54 7.81 2.00
N GLN A 207 0.67 7.31 1.79
CA GLN A 207 1.41 7.51 0.54
C GLN A 207 0.68 6.85 -0.64
N MET A 208 0.16 5.64 -0.48
CA MET A 208 -0.65 4.99 -1.50
C MET A 208 -1.95 5.77 -1.81
N LYS A 209 -2.66 6.28 -0.80
CA LYS A 209 -3.86 7.12 -0.97
C LYS A 209 -3.56 8.41 -1.75
N ILE A 210 -2.39 9.03 -1.53
CA ILE A 210 -1.93 10.20 -2.31
C ILE A 210 -1.79 9.83 -3.79
N GLY A 211 -1.05 8.76 -4.09
CA GLY A 211 -0.86 8.27 -5.45
C GLY A 211 -2.17 7.87 -6.15
N TYR A 212 -3.05 7.20 -5.43
CA TYR A 212 -4.38 6.83 -5.92
C TYR A 212 -5.22 8.06 -6.27
N SER A 213 -5.25 9.06 -5.39
CA SER A 213 -6.01 10.30 -5.61
C SER A 213 -5.50 11.05 -6.84
N ARG A 214 -4.18 11.09 -7.03
CA ARG A 214 -3.55 11.64 -8.24
C ARG A 214 -4.01 10.89 -9.50
N GLY A 215 -3.93 9.56 -9.52
CA GLY A 215 -4.36 8.79 -10.68
C GLY A 215 -5.86 8.90 -10.99
N VAL A 216 -6.70 9.10 -9.98
CA VAL A 216 -8.12 9.41 -10.19
C VAL A 216 -8.32 10.77 -10.85
N ALA A 217 -7.56 11.79 -10.44
CA ALA A 217 -7.62 13.12 -11.05
C ALA A 217 -7.15 13.09 -12.50
N ASP A 218 -6.03 12.42 -12.78
CA ASP A 218 -5.45 12.34 -14.13
C ASP A 218 -6.41 11.66 -15.12
N LYS A 219 -7.03 10.53 -14.74
CA LYS A 219 -8.03 9.86 -15.59
C LYS A 219 -9.33 10.65 -15.76
N LYS A 220 -9.67 11.54 -14.82
CA LYS A 220 -10.83 12.43 -14.96
C LYS A 220 -10.54 13.52 -15.99
N ILE A 221 -9.32 14.08 -15.96
CA ILE A 221 -8.87 15.09 -16.93
C ILE A 221 -8.84 14.49 -18.33
N GLU A 222 -8.26 13.30 -18.51
CA GLU A 222 -8.19 12.61 -19.81
C GLU A 222 -9.58 12.41 -20.44
N ARG A 223 -10.58 12.01 -19.63
CA ARG A 223 -11.97 11.86 -20.09
C ARG A 223 -12.62 13.17 -20.53
N LEU A 224 -12.23 14.30 -19.94
CA LEU A 224 -12.76 15.62 -20.26
C LEU A 224 -12.02 16.28 -21.42
N SER A 225 -10.78 15.87 -21.71
CA SER A 225 -9.94 16.42 -22.77
C SER A 225 -10.08 15.74 -24.14
N MET A 226 -10.91 14.69 -24.27
CA MET A 226 -11.15 14.04 -25.56
C MET A 226 -12.01 14.97 -26.45
N PRO A 227 -11.50 15.45 -27.60
CA PRO A 227 -12.29 16.28 -28.51
C PRO A 227 -13.45 15.46 -29.06
N ILE A 228 -14.66 16.01 -28.99
CA ILE A 228 -15.80 15.48 -29.72
C ILE A 228 -15.54 15.78 -31.20
N ILE A 229 -15.02 14.78 -31.93
CA ILE A 229 -14.96 14.84 -33.38
C ILE A 229 -16.36 14.49 -33.87
N TYR A 230 -17.12 15.52 -34.25
CA TYR A 230 -18.36 15.39 -35.03
C TYR A 230 -18.03 15.19 -36.51
#